data_AF-A0A5S3YN64-F1
#
_entry.id   AF-A0A5S3YN64-F1
#
_cell.length_a   1.000
_cell.length_b   1.000
_cell.length_c   1.000
_cell.angle_alpha   90.00
_cell.angle_beta   90.00
_cell.angle_gamma   90.00
#
_symmetry.space_group_name_H-M   'P 1'
#
loop_
_entity.id
_entity.type
_entity.pdbx_description
1 polymer ?
#
loop_
_entity_poly.entity_id
_entity_poly.type
_entity_poly.pdbx_seq_one_letter_code
_entity_poly.pdbx_strand_id
1 'polypeptide(L)'
;VVAFDDETSEVLKSIPKYDEKLAFSSSKYFAEKTNITESYLYPKSELGIQFWTDSLLNRAVNKGVKVKTSSQITHLNAQQANVTKVELKGGESLDCEYVIWTAPPFLA
;
A
#
# COMPACT_ATOMS: atom_id res chain seq x y z
N VAL A 1 1.50 8.57 2.51
CA VAL A 1 1.02 9.48 1.45
C VAL A 1 0.78 10.80 2.14
N VAL A 2 1.57 11.82 1.82
CA VAL A 2 1.21 13.19 2.20
C VAL A 2 0.14 13.60 1.21
N ALA A 3 -1.12 13.58 1.65
CA ALA A 3 -2.25 13.84 0.77
C ALA A 3 -2.46 15.34 0.54
N PHE A 4 -2.07 16.17 1.51
CA PHE A 4 -2.34 17.60 1.55
C PHE A 4 -1.21 18.36 2.23
N ASP A 5 -1.13 19.67 2.01
CA ASP A 5 -0.25 20.57 2.75
C ASP A 5 -0.70 20.76 4.22
N ASP A 6 0.09 21.50 5.00
CA ASP A 6 -0.14 21.72 6.45
C ASP A 6 -1.49 22.40 6.71
N GLU A 7 -1.81 23.46 5.96
CA GLU A 7 -3.05 24.23 6.11
C GLU A 7 -4.28 23.37 5.81
N THR A 8 -4.26 22.68 4.66
CA THR A 8 -5.37 21.82 4.24
C THR A 8 -5.53 20.62 5.19
N SER A 9 -4.43 20.04 5.66
CA SER A 9 -4.46 18.96 6.65
C SER A 9 -5.11 19.41 7.96
N GLU A 10 -4.81 20.62 8.44
CA GLU A 10 -5.41 21.17 9.66
C GLU A 10 -6.92 21.39 9.52
N VAL A 11 -7.34 22.00 8.41
CA VAL A 11 -8.77 22.20 8.13
C VAL A 11 -9.52 20.87 8.09
N LEU A 12 -9.00 19.88 7.38
CA LEU A 12 -9.66 18.57 7.27
C LEU A 12 -9.69 17.82 8.59
N LYS A 13 -8.59 17.84 9.37
CA LYS A 13 -8.52 17.18 10.67
C LYS A 13 -9.36 17.84 11.76
N SER A 14 -9.84 19.09 11.56
CA SER A 14 -10.86 19.68 12.43
C SER A 14 -12.24 18.97 12.34
N ILE A 15 -12.45 18.17 11.29
CA ILE A 15 -13.69 17.43 11.05
C ILE A 15 -13.51 15.98 11.57
N PRO A 16 -14.29 15.51 12.56
CA PRO A 16 -14.06 14.21 13.21
C PRO A 16 -13.96 13.01 12.26
N LYS A 17 -14.77 13.00 11.19
CA LYS A 17 -14.77 11.94 10.16
C LYS A 17 -13.43 11.81 9.42
N TYR A 18 -12.68 12.90 9.30
CA TYR A 18 -11.42 12.94 8.58
C TYR A 18 -10.22 12.89 9.52
N ASP A 19 -10.36 13.37 10.76
CA ASP A 19 -9.29 13.32 11.75
C ASP A 19 -8.77 11.90 11.98
N GLU A 20 -9.68 10.93 12.10
CA GLU A 20 -9.37 9.52 12.30
C GLU A 20 -8.71 8.84 11.07
N LYS A 21 -8.74 9.48 9.89
CA LYS A 21 -8.33 8.87 8.60
C LYS A 21 -7.14 9.56 7.95
N LEU A 22 -6.83 10.78 8.36
CA LEU A 22 -5.78 11.60 7.76
C LEU A 22 -4.64 11.75 8.77
N ALA A 23 -3.42 11.43 8.34
CA ALA A 23 -2.22 11.83 9.07
C ALA A 23 -1.95 13.32 8.83
N PHE A 24 -1.17 13.93 9.72
CA PHE A 24 -0.59 15.24 9.43
C PHE A 24 0.42 15.14 8.28
N SER A 25 0.59 16.25 7.57
CA SER A 25 1.47 16.41 6.41
C SER A 25 2.96 16.11 6.70
N SER A 26 3.43 16.33 7.92
CA SER A 26 4.80 16.03 8.34
C SER A 26 4.90 15.61 9.82
N SER A 27 6.00 14.93 10.17
CA SER A 27 6.31 14.54 11.54
C SER A 27 6.58 15.75 12.46
N LYS A 28 7.19 16.80 11.92
CA LYS A 28 7.40 18.07 12.64
C LYS A 28 6.07 18.69 13.05
N TYR A 29 5.15 18.80 12.10
CA TYR A 29 3.84 19.41 12.33
C TYR A 29 2.97 18.56 13.28
N PHE A 30 3.04 17.23 13.18
CA PHE A 30 2.46 16.32 14.16
C PHE A 30 2.99 16.55 15.59
N ALA A 31 4.31 16.74 15.74
CA ALA A 31 4.92 16.98 17.05
C ALA A 31 4.53 18.34 17.66
N GLU A 32 4.28 19.36 16.83
CA GLU A 32 3.80 20.68 17.29
C GLU A 32 2.33 20.64 17.75
N LYS A 33 1.49 19.80 17.13
CA LYS A 33 0.04 19.76 17.36
C LYS A 33 -0.41 18.69 18.35
N THR A 34 0.46 17.75 18.72
CA THR A 34 0.10 16.65 19.62
C THR A 34 1.02 16.63 20.82
N ASN A 35 0.45 16.40 22.01
CA ASN A 35 1.23 16.16 23.23
C ASN A 35 1.51 14.66 23.42
N ILE A 36 1.64 13.90 22.32
CA ILE A 36 1.82 12.47 22.41
C ILE A 36 3.28 12.19 22.79
N THR A 37 3.47 11.55 23.94
CA THR A 37 4.77 11.11 24.47
C THR A 37 5.26 9.79 23.89
N GLU A 38 4.43 9.14 23.06
CA GLU A 38 4.77 7.89 22.39
C GLU A 38 5.79 8.13 21.26
N SER A 39 6.76 7.25 21.16
CA SER A 39 7.76 7.30 20.09
C SER A 39 7.21 6.62 18.84
N TYR A 40 6.82 7.41 17.84
CA TYR A 40 6.50 6.92 16.51
C TYR A 40 7.78 6.76 15.68
N LEU A 41 7.91 5.62 15.00
CA LEU A 41 8.98 5.42 14.04
C LEU A 41 8.53 5.90 12.67
N TYR A 42 9.35 6.74 12.05
CA TYR A 42 9.14 7.21 10.68
C TYR A 42 10.45 7.06 9.89
N PRO A 43 10.39 6.75 8.57
CA PRO A 43 11.60 6.63 7.76
C PRO A 43 12.42 7.91 7.79
N LYS A 44 13.72 7.78 8.03
CA LYS A 44 14.69 8.87 7.84
C LYS A 44 15.08 8.95 6.36
N SER A 45 14.10 9.23 5.51
CA SER A 45 14.22 9.28 4.05
C SER A 45 13.30 10.35 3.47
N GLU A 46 13.75 11.04 2.44
CA GLU A 46 12.95 12.03 1.69
C GLU A 46 11.73 11.39 1.00
N LEU A 47 11.69 10.06 0.87
CA LEU A 47 10.57 9.31 0.30
C LEU A 47 9.41 9.11 1.30
N GLY A 48 9.59 9.46 2.57
CA GLY A 48 8.61 9.18 3.63
C GLY A 48 8.27 7.68 3.68
N ILE A 49 7.00 7.34 3.92
CA ILE A 49 6.56 5.93 4.03
C ILE A 49 6.85 5.07 2.79
N GLN A 50 7.00 5.68 1.60
CA GLN A 50 7.32 4.97 0.37
C GLN A 50 8.65 4.21 0.48
N PHE A 51 9.57 4.71 1.31
CA PHE A 51 10.84 4.03 1.59
C PHE A 51 10.65 2.58 2.05
N TRP A 52 9.67 2.31 2.92
CA TRP A 52 9.43 0.96 3.43
C TRP A 52 8.91 0.03 2.36
N THR A 53 7.94 0.48 1.55
CA THR A 53 7.37 -0.31 0.46
C THR A 53 8.43 -0.62 -0.60
N ASP A 54 9.23 0.38 -0.98
CA ASP A 54 10.31 0.20 -1.95
C ASP A 54 11.41 -0.74 -1.42
N SER A 55 11.77 -0.59 -0.14
CA SER A 55 12.77 -1.46 0.49
C SER A 55 12.33 -2.94 0.47
N LEU A 56 11.07 -3.21 0.81
CA LEU A 56 10.52 -4.58 0.78
C LEU A 56 10.42 -5.11 -0.64
N LEU A 57 9.93 -4.28 -1.58
CA LEU A 57 9.83 -4.63 -2.99
C LEU A 57 11.20 -4.99 -3.57
N ASN A 58 12.21 -4.15 -3.35
CA ASN A 58 13.57 -4.37 -3.83
C ASN A 58 14.18 -5.65 -3.24
N ARG A 59 13.93 -5.94 -1.95
CA ARG A 59 14.37 -7.19 -1.34
C ARG A 59 13.75 -8.41 -2.00
N ALA A 60 12.45 -8.35 -2.33
CA ALA A 60 11.76 -9.45 -3.01
C ALA A 60 12.31 -9.66 -4.43
N VAL A 61 12.45 -8.58 -5.21
CA VAL A 61 13.02 -8.62 -6.56
C VAL A 61 14.45 -9.18 -6.54
N ASN A 62 15.28 -8.75 -5.59
CA ASN A 62 16.64 -9.26 -5.41
C ASN A 62 16.70 -10.75 -5.00
N LYS A 63 15.58 -11.32 -4.55
CA LYS A 63 15.43 -12.76 -4.29
C LYS A 63 14.80 -13.52 -5.46
N GLY A 64 14.59 -12.86 -6.60
CA GLY A 64 14.06 -13.46 -7.82
C GLY A 64 12.54 -13.38 -7.96
N VAL A 65 11.84 -12.64 -7.09
CA VAL A 65 10.40 -12.42 -7.24
C VAL A 65 10.15 -11.54 -8.48
N LYS A 66 9.28 -12.02 -9.36
CA LYS A 66 8.82 -11.25 -10.53
C LYS A 66 7.64 -10.38 -10.12
N VAL A 67 7.72 -9.08 -10.37
CA VAL A 67 6.67 -8.13 -10.03
C VAL A 67 6.06 -7.58 -11.31
N LYS A 68 4.74 -7.65 -11.41
CA LYS A 68 3.96 -7.11 -12.52
C LYS A 68 3.04 -6.01 -11.99
N THR A 69 3.28 -4.77 -12.41
CA THR A 69 2.40 -3.63 -12.15
C THR A 69 1.52 -3.36 -13.37
N SER A 70 0.53 -2.48 -13.23
CA SER A 70 -0.41 -2.15 -14.32
C SER A 70 -1.06 -3.39 -14.95
N SER A 71 -1.22 -4.44 -14.14
CA SER A 71 -1.72 -5.75 -14.53
C SER A 71 -2.98 -6.03 -13.73
N GLN A 72 -4.02 -6.48 -14.43
CA GLN A 72 -5.30 -6.80 -13.82
C GLN A 72 -5.59 -8.27 -14.05
N ILE A 73 -5.94 -9.00 -13.00
CA ILE A 73 -6.42 -10.37 -13.12
C ILE A 73 -7.85 -10.34 -13.65
N THR A 74 -8.12 -11.07 -14.73
CA THR A 74 -9.47 -11.16 -15.34
C THR A 74 -10.16 -12.47 -15.06
N HIS A 75 -9.41 -13.58 -14.96
CA HIS A 75 -9.98 -14.89 -14.63
C HIS A 75 -9.06 -15.71 -13.74
N LEU A 76 -9.68 -16.54 -12.91
CA LEU A 76 -9.04 -17.59 -12.13
C LEU A 76 -9.51 -18.93 -12.68
N ASN A 77 -8.58 -19.75 -13.14
CA ASN A 77 -8.86 -21.11 -13.58
C ASN A 77 -8.68 -22.05 -12.38
N ALA A 78 -9.71 -22.83 -12.08
CA ALA A 78 -9.69 -23.75 -10.95
C ALA A 78 -10.06 -25.17 -11.37
N GLN A 79 -9.40 -26.15 -10.77
CA GLN A 79 -9.69 -27.57 -10.91
C GLN A 79 -9.79 -28.21 -9.53
N GLN A 80 -10.85 -28.98 -9.28
CA GLN A 80 -11.07 -29.66 -8.00
C GLN A 80 -10.90 -28.73 -6.78
N ALA A 81 -11.47 -27.53 -6.88
CA ALA A 81 -11.40 -26.44 -5.89
C ALA A 81 -10.02 -25.78 -5.66
N ASN A 82 -9.00 -26.11 -6.46
CA ASN A 82 -7.69 -25.44 -6.42
C ASN A 82 -7.53 -24.51 -7.62
N VAL A 83 -7.08 -23.27 -7.40
CA VAL A 83 -6.69 -22.37 -8.49
C VAL A 83 -5.36 -22.86 -9.05
N THR A 84 -5.35 -23.15 -10.35
CA THR A 84 -4.17 -23.67 -11.06
C THR A 84 -3.56 -22.65 -12.01
N LYS A 85 -4.31 -21.60 -12.36
CA LYS A 85 -3.86 -20.57 -13.31
C LYS A 85 -4.61 -19.26 -13.12
N VAL A 86 -3.90 -18.17 -13.41
CA VAL A 86 -4.41 -16.79 -13.40
C VAL A 86 -4.28 -16.21 -14.79
N GLU A 87 -5.34 -15.61 -15.31
CA GLU A 87 -5.33 -14.87 -16.56
C GLU A 87 -5.28 -13.37 -16.29
N LEU A 88 -4.42 -12.67 -17.03
CA LEU A 88 -4.27 -11.23 -16.95
C LEU A 88 -4.96 -10.55 -18.13
N LYS A 89 -5.42 -9.31 -17.90
CA LYS A 89 -5.88 -8.41 -18.95
C LYS A 89 -4.78 -8.24 -19.99
N GLY A 90 -5.10 -8.57 -21.25
CA GLY A 90 -4.13 -8.66 -22.34
C GLY A 90 -3.82 -10.08 -22.81
N GLY A 91 -4.38 -11.10 -22.13
CA GLY A 91 -4.34 -12.51 -22.57
C GLY A 91 -3.14 -13.32 -22.05
N GLU A 92 -2.26 -12.73 -21.24
CA GLU A 92 -1.21 -13.47 -20.56
C GLU A 92 -1.82 -14.44 -19.53
N SER A 93 -1.28 -15.65 -19.46
CA SER A 93 -1.68 -16.69 -18.50
C SER A 93 -0.49 -17.12 -17.64
N LEU A 94 -0.72 -17.24 -16.34
CA LEU A 94 0.29 -17.64 -15.36
C LEU A 94 -0.18 -18.90 -14.64
N ASP A 95 0.53 -20.01 -14.82
CA ASP A 95 0.31 -21.22 -14.02
C ASP A 95 0.77 -20.97 -12.58
N CYS A 96 0.05 -21.54 -11.62
CA CYS A 96 0.33 -21.39 -10.20
C CYS A 96 -0.20 -22.57 -9.38
N GLU A 97 0.48 -22.87 -8.28
CA GLU A 97 0.02 -23.88 -7.31
C GLU A 97 -0.74 -23.24 -6.14
N TYR A 98 -0.43 -21.97 -5.85
CA TYR A 98 -1.01 -21.20 -4.76
C TYR A 98 -1.31 -19.78 -5.21
N VAL A 99 -2.44 -19.25 -4.73
CA VAL A 99 -2.81 -17.84 -4.89
C VAL A 99 -3.05 -17.25 -3.51
N ILE A 100 -2.29 -16.19 -3.20
CA ILE A 100 -2.48 -15.39 -1.98
C ILE A 100 -3.01 -14.04 -2.42
N TRP A 101 -4.17 -13.66 -1.87
CA TRP A 101 -4.85 -12.44 -2.24
C TRP A 101 -4.82 -11.45 -1.07
N THR A 102 -3.97 -10.43 -1.14
CA THR A 102 -3.65 -9.57 0.02
C THR A 102 -4.54 -8.33 0.15
N ALA A 103 -5.24 -7.93 -0.91
CA ALA A 103 -6.21 -6.83 -0.89
C ALA A 103 -7.55 -7.37 -1.39
N PRO A 104 -8.67 -7.18 -0.68
CA PRO A 104 -9.96 -7.76 -1.08
C PRO A 104 -10.23 -7.58 -2.59
N PRO A 105 -10.66 -8.63 -3.33
CA PRO A 105 -10.81 -8.54 -4.78
C PRO A 105 -11.72 -7.40 -5.26
N PHE A 106 -12.69 -6.97 -4.43
CA PHE A 106 -13.57 -5.84 -4.76
C PHE A 106 -12.88 -4.46 -4.68
N LEU A 107 -11.66 -4.39 -4.12
CA LEU A 107 -10.80 -3.20 -4.07
C LEU A 107 -9.69 -3.21 -5.14
N ALA A 108 -9.57 -4.29 -5.92
CA ALA A 108 -8.50 -4.52 -6.89
C ALA A 108 -8.93 -4.22 -8.33
#